data_AF-A0A930RY86-F1
#
_entry.id   AF-A0A930RY86-F1
#
_cell.length_a   1.000
_cell.length_b   1.000
_cell.length_c   1.000
_cell.angle_alpha   90.00
_cell.angle_beta   90.00
_cell.angle_gamma   90.00
#
_symmetry.space_group_name_H-M   'P 1'
#
loop_
_entity.id
_entity.type
_entity.pdbx_description
1 polymer ?
#
loop_
_entity_poly.entity_id
_entity_poly.type
_entity_poly.pdbx_seq_one_letter_code
_entity_poly.pdbx_strand_id
1 'polypeptide(L)'
;TDARKILTYAQAIALTELIVYIILDFANGPSQLLYPVFILSLIVLNIIWLRYFLYKSPYKRLELFAEAVRKALLASGHLQTQNCKARVVRGDKNSIQTATYLKGGTLREKEIFAQALSEFFAPIENQRYILRATTWVNDQTKYFAVPSMFDKRKEDVIAFVANIEKYIGLYEIIYTRNVEGRHILLDARLNALGNKQERTFSKKKVTSKLK
;
A
#
# COMPACT_ATOMS: atom_id res chain seq x y z
N THR A 1 -8.62 1.92 18.11
CA THR A 1 -9.07 3.33 18.01
C THR A 1 -8.01 4.21 18.65
N ASP A 2 -7.94 5.50 18.27
CA ASP A 2 -7.24 6.59 18.99
C ASP A 2 -5.83 7.07 18.57
N ALA A 3 -4.94 6.26 18.01
CA ALA A 3 -3.65 6.80 17.51
C ALA A 3 -3.82 7.83 16.36
N ARG A 4 -4.87 7.67 15.56
CA ARG A 4 -5.21 8.53 14.41
C ARG A 4 -5.73 9.89 14.81
N LYS A 5 -6.53 9.95 15.88
CA LYS A 5 -7.07 11.22 16.41
C LYS A 5 -5.96 12.02 17.06
N ILE A 6 -5.10 11.36 17.83
CA ILE A 6 -3.97 11.98 18.53
C ILE A 6 -3.01 12.64 17.52
N LEU A 7 -2.70 11.97 16.41
CA LEU A 7 -1.84 12.54 15.36
C LEU A 7 -2.47 13.77 14.69
N THR A 8 -3.77 13.75 14.40
CA THR A 8 -4.46 14.92 13.83
C THR A 8 -4.56 16.09 14.81
N TYR A 9 -4.73 15.82 16.11
CA TYR A 9 -4.73 16.86 17.14
C TYR A 9 -3.33 17.45 17.32
N ALA A 10 -2.28 16.62 17.35
CA ALA A 10 -0.90 17.08 17.42
C ALA A 10 -0.51 17.96 16.22
N GLN A 11 -0.96 17.60 15.01
CA GLN A 11 -0.75 18.41 13.80
C GLN A 11 -1.51 19.73 13.83
N ALA A 12 -2.74 19.75 14.36
CA ALA A 12 -3.50 20.99 14.53
C ALA A 12 -2.82 21.94 15.52
N ILE A 13 -2.29 21.41 16.64
CA ILE A 13 -1.55 22.20 17.64
C ILE A 13 -0.26 22.76 17.05
N ALA A 14 0.51 21.96 16.30
CA ALA A 14 1.72 22.42 15.64
C ALA A 14 1.43 23.52 14.59
N LEU A 15 0.32 23.41 13.85
CA LEU A 15 -0.11 24.44 12.90
C LEU A 15 -0.53 25.74 13.60
N THR A 16 -1.23 25.66 14.73
CA THR A 16 -1.61 26.86 15.49
C THR A 16 -0.40 27.58 16.07
N GLU A 17 0.57 26.84 16.62
CA GLU A 17 1.83 27.39 17.13
C GLU A 17 2.61 28.10 16.01
N LEU A 18 2.67 27.48 14.83
CA LEU A 18 3.35 28.04 13.65
C LEU A 18 2.68 29.34 13.17
N ILE A 19 1.34 29.40 13.17
CA ILE A 19 0.58 30.62 12.82
C ILE A 19 0.88 31.75 13.82
N VAL A 20 0.87 31.45 15.13
CA VAL A 20 1.16 32.45 16.17
C VAL A 20 2.59 32.97 16.03
N TYR A 21 3.55 32.10 15.72
CA TYR A 21 4.96 32.47 15.56
C TYR A 21 5.18 33.39 14.36
N ILE A 22 4.48 33.15 13.23
CA ILE A 22 4.52 34.03 12.05
C ILE A 22 3.97 35.42 12.37
N ILE A 23 2.88 35.50 13.13
CA ILE A 23 2.25 36.77 13.50
C ILE A 23 3.19 37.61 14.40
N LEU A 24 3.92 36.95 15.31
CA LEU A 24 4.89 37.60 16.20
C LEU A 24 6.16 38.05 15.48
N ASP A 25 6.67 37.28 14.52
CA ASP A 25 7.87 37.63 13.75
C ASP A 25 7.61 38.79 12.77
N PHE A 26 6.40 38.86 12.20
CA PHE A 26 5.97 39.99 11.38
C PHE A 26 5.87 41.30 12.18
N ALA A 27 5.55 41.23 13.46
CA ALA A 27 5.41 42.41 14.33
C ALA A 27 6.75 43.01 14.79
N ASN A 28 7.82 42.21 14.87
CA ASN A 28 9.09 42.60 15.49
C ASN A 28 10.23 42.93 14.49
N GLY A 29 9.98 42.81 13.18
CA GLY A 29 10.95 43.07 12.12
C GLY A 29 11.57 41.76 11.59
N PRO A 30 11.39 41.41 10.30
CA PRO A 30 11.67 40.06 9.80
C PRO A 30 13.17 39.78 9.73
N SER A 31 13.63 38.77 10.46
CA SER A 31 15.02 38.30 10.36
C SER A 31 15.20 37.38 9.14
N GLN A 32 16.21 37.65 8.29
CA GLN A 32 16.42 36.92 7.02
C GLN A 32 16.69 35.41 7.18
N LEU A 33 17.10 34.96 8.37
CA LEU A 33 17.41 33.55 8.66
C LEU A 33 16.19 32.67 8.94
N LEU A 34 15.00 33.24 9.17
CA LEU A 34 13.79 32.47 9.48
C LEU A 34 13.06 31.95 8.24
N TYR A 35 13.18 32.65 7.10
CA TYR A 35 12.60 32.23 5.82
C TYR A 35 12.99 30.81 5.36
N PRO A 36 14.27 30.38 5.39
CA PRO A 36 14.63 29.03 4.97
C PRO A 36 14.04 27.95 5.89
N VAL A 37 13.94 28.20 7.20
CA VAL A 37 13.32 27.26 8.16
C VAL A 37 11.83 27.12 7.89
N PHE A 38 11.15 28.21 7.57
CA PHE A 38 9.75 28.21 7.18
C PHE A 38 9.50 27.45 5.87
N ILE A 39 10.33 27.68 4.84
CA ILE A 39 10.24 26.96 3.57
C ILE A 39 10.44 25.45 3.79
N LEU A 40 11.43 25.07 4.61
CA LEU A 40 11.71 23.66 4.91
C LEU A 40 10.56 23.01 5.69
N SER A 41 9.95 23.74 6.63
CA SER A 41 8.74 23.32 7.36
C SER A 41 7.54 23.12 6.43
N LEU A 42 7.30 24.03 5.48
CA LEU A 42 6.24 23.88 4.48
C LEU A 42 6.47 22.69 3.56
N ILE A 43 7.72 22.42 3.14
CA ILE A 43 8.06 21.25 2.33
C ILE A 43 7.74 19.97 3.11
N VAL A 44 8.14 19.88 4.38
CA VAL A 44 7.87 18.72 5.23
C VAL A 44 6.36 18.53 5.44
N LEU A 45 5.62 19.61 5.71
CA LEU A 45 4.17 19.57 5.86
C LEU A 45 3.48 19.11 4.56
N ASN A 46 3.94 19.58 3.40
CA ASN A 46 3.42 19.17 2.10
C ASN A 46 3.68 17.68 1.84
N ILE A 47 4.87 17.17 2.16
CA ILE A 47 5.19 15.73 2.07
C ILE A 47 4.26 14.92 2.97
N ILE A 48 4.00 15.38 4.20
CA ILE A 48 3.08 14.70 5.14
C ILE A 48 1.65 14.70 4.60
N TRP A 49 1.15 15.82 4.07
CA TRP A 49 -0.19 15.93 3.51
C TRP A 49 -0.36 15.12 2.23
N LEU A 50 0.64 15.13 1.34
CA LEU A 50 0.70 14.30 0.14
C LEU A 50 0.59 12.83 0.53
N ARG A 51 1.40 12.40 1.49
CA ARG A 51 1.44 11.04 2.03
C ARG A 51 0.10 10.68 2.69
N TYR A 52 -0.52 11.59 3.44
CA TYR A 52 -1.87 11.42 4.00
C TYR A 52 -2.95 11.23 2.91
N PHE A 53 -2.94 12.06 1.87
CA PHE A 53 -3.94 11.97 0.79
C PHE A 53 -3.77 10.68 -0.04
N LEU A 54 -2.52 10.29 -0.32
CA LEU A 54 -2.18 9.01 -0.95
C LEU A 54 -2.60 7.81 -0.11
N TYR A 55 -2.38 7.83 1.21
CA TYR A 55 -2.73 6.72 2.10
C TYR A 55 -4.21 6.65 2.47
N LYS A 56 -4.95 7.76 2.42
CA LYS A 56 -6.39 7.79 2.72
C LYS A 56 -7.24 7.21 1.60
N SER A 57 -6.80 7.27 0.33
CA SER A 57 -7.52 6.64 -0.77
C SER A 57 -6.96 5.24 -1.07
N PRO A 58 -7.62 4.14 -0.63
CA PRO A 58 -7.17 2.78 -0.96
C PRO A 58 -7.08 2.57 -2.49
N TYR A 59 -7.88 3.32 -3.26
CA TYR A 59 -7.93 3.29 -4.71
C TYR A 59 -6.62 3.71 -5.38
N LYS A 60 -6.02 4.86 -5.00
CA LYS A 60 -4.74 5.31 -5.58
C LYS A 60 -3.62 4.33 -5.27
N ARG A 61 -3.65 3.76 -4.06
CA ARG A 61 -2.66 2.74 -3.68
C ARG A 61 -2.83 1.48 -4.53
N LEU A 62 -4.05 1.03 -4.73
CA LEU A 62 -4.35 -0.12 -5.58
C LEU A 62 -3.94 0.15 -7.05
N GLU A 63 -4.12 1.37 -7.53
CA GLU A 63 -3.62 1.81 -8.84
C GLU A 63 -2.09 1.75 -8.92
N LEU A 64 -1.37 2.20 -7.88
CA LEU A 64 0.09 2.09 -7.79
C LEU A 64 0.56 0.63 -7.78
N PHE A 65 -0.13 -0.27 -7.05
CA PHE A 65 0.16 -1.71 -7.09
C PHE A 65 -0.05 -2.27 -8.50
N ALA A 66 -1.18 -1.94 -9.12
CA ALA A 66 -1.51 -2.39 -10.47
C ALA A 66 -0.48 -1.89 -11.50
N GLU A 67 -0.03 -0.64 -11.39
CA GLU A 67 1.03 -0.09 -12.23
C GLU A 67 2.40 -0.74 -12.00
N ALA A 68 2.74 -1.03 -10.74
CA ALA A 68 3.98 -1.71 -10.37
C ALA A 68 4.03 -3.13 -10.94
N VAL A 69 2.95 -3.90 -10.78
CA VAL A 69 2.82 -5.26 -11.35
C VAL A 69 2.89 -5.21 -12.88
N ARG A 70 2.23 -4.24 -13.52
CA ARG A 70 2.33 -4.03 -14.97
C ARG A 70 3.76 -3.77 -15.42
N LYS A 71 4.50 -2.91 -14.72
CA LYS A 71 5.90 -2.62 -15.06
C LYS A 71 6.80 -3.82 -14.84
N ALA A 72 6.57 -4.61 -13.79
CA ALA A 72 7.31 -5.84 -13.57
C ALA A 72 7.07 -6.86 -14.69
N LEU A 73 5.82 -7.00 -15.16
CA LEU A 73 5.47 -7.86 -16.29
C LEU A 73 6.04 -7.37 -17.64
N LEU A 74 6.17 -6.06 -17.83
CA LEU A 74 6.89 -5.48 -18.97
C LEU A 74 8.39 -5.79 -18.90
N ALA A 75 9.00 -5.60 -17.72
CA ALA A 75 10.42 -5.84 -17.52
C ALA A 75 10.80 -7.33 -17.70
N SER A 76 9.89 -8.25 -17.36
CA SER A 76 10.10 -9.69 -17.57
C SER A 76 9.77 -10.16 -18.98
N GLY A 77 9.34 -9.28 -19.88
CA GLY A 77 8.98 -9.61 -21.26
C GLY A 77 7.66 -10.39 -21.42
N HIS A 78 6.83 -10.47 -20.37
CA HIS A 78 5.50 -11.08 -20.45
C HIS A 78 4.46 -10.18 -21.12
N LEU A 79 4.71 -8.87 -21.14
CA LEU A 79 3.94 -7.89 -21.90
C LEU A 79 4.83 -7.37 -23.03
N GLN A 80 4.34 -7.48 -24.27
CA GLN A 80 5.00 -6.94 -25.46
C GLN A 80 4.49 -5.52 -25.76
N THR A 81 3.23 -5.24 -25.41
CA THR A 81 2.61 -3.94 -25.65
C THR A 81 3.06 -2.90 -24.61
N GLN A 82 3.95 -1.99 -25.01
CA GLN A 82 4.46 -0.91 -24.14
C GLN A 82 3.38 0.13 -23.75
N ASN A 83 2.37 0.33 -24.60
CA ASN A 83 1.29 1.32 -24.42
C ASN A 83 0.12 0.86 -23.54
N CYS A 84 0.32 -0.16 -22.70
CA CYS A 84 -0.70 -0.61 -21.75
C CYS A 84 -0.72 0.26 -20.49
N LYS A 85 -1.91 0.65 -19.99
CA LYS A 85 -2.07 1.33 -18.69
C LYS A 85 -2.96 0.52 -17.76
N ALA A 86 -2.54 0.34 -16.51
CA ALA A 86 -3.41 -0.24 -15.50
C ALA A 86 -4.47 0.80 -15.13
N ARG A 87 -5.75 0.41 -15.11
CA ARG A 87 -6.83 1.26 -14.62
C ARG A 87 -7.62 0.53 -13.57
N VAL A 88 -7.97 1.28 -12.53
CA VAL A 88 -8.85 0.84 -11.46
C VAL A 88 -10.24 1.41 -11.76
N VAL A 89 -11.23 0.56 -11.95
CA VAL A 89 -12.63 0.96 -12.05
C VAL A 89 -13.39 0.51 -10.81
N ARG A 90 -14.24 1.40 -10.31
CA ARG A 90 -15.17 1.07 -9.23
C ARG A 90 -16.21 0.10 -9.77
N GLY A 91 -16.46 -0.98 -9.03
CA GLY A 91 -17.75 -1.65 -9.11
C GLY A 91 -18.87 -0.69 -8.70
N ASP A 92 -20.12 -1.07 -8.99
CA ASP A 92 -21.31 -0.28 -8.67
C ASP A 92 -21.31 0.26 -7.24
N LYS A 93 -22.06 1.35 -7.04
CA LYS A 93 -22.17 2.15 -5.80
C LYS A 93 -22.33 1.38 -4.47
N ASN A 94 -22.64 0.07 -4.51
CA ASN A 94 -22.85 -0.80 -3.35
C ASN A 94 -21.86 -1.97 -3.21
N SER A 95 -20.89 -2.16 -4.10
CA SER A 95 -19.90 -3.24 -3.97
C SER A 95 -18.51 -2.72 -3.61
N ILE A 96 -17.87 -3.33 -2.61
CA ILE A 96 -16.43 -3.15 -2.30
C ILE A 96 -15.57 -3.87 -3.37
N GLN A 97 -16.16 -4.26 -4.50
CA GLN A 97 -15.47 -4.94 -5.58
C GLN A 97 -14.83 -3.88 -6.47
N THR A 98 -13.55 -3.64 -6.24
CA THR A 98 -12.73 -2.79 -7.10
C THR A 98 -12.10 -3.67 -8.17
N ALA A 99 -12.43 -3.41 -9.44
CA ALA A 99 -11.90 -4.17 -10.55
C ALA A 99 -10.75 -3.41 -11.22
N THR A 100 -9.59 -4.04 -11.29
CA THR A 100 -8.43 -3.58 -12.05
C THR A 100 -8.38 -4.25 -13.40
N TYR A 101 -8.26 -3.46 -14.47
CA TYR A 101 -8.02 -3.99 -15.80
C TYR A 101 -6.86 -3.28 -16.48
N LEU A 102 -6.27 -3.98 -17.44
CA LEU A 102 -5.26 -3.43 -18.33
C LEU A 102 -5.96 -2.77 -19.53
N LYS A 103 -5.82 -1.45 -19.66
CA LYS A 103 -6.27 -0.70 -20.84
C LYS A 103 -5.21 -0.83 -21.94
N GLY A 104 -5.58 -1.44 -23.06
CA GLY A 104 -4.68 -1.79 -24.17
C GLY A 104 -4.25 -3.26 -24.13
N GLY A 105 -3.35 -3.64 -25.04
CA GLY A 105 -2.78 -4.98 -25.11
C GLY A 105 -3.70 -6.06 -25.66
N THR A 106 -3.14 -7.25 -25.87
CA THR A 106 -3.88 -8.43 -26.34
C THR A 106 -4.75 -9.02 -25.21
N LEU A 107 -5.73 -9.87 -25.56
CA LEU A 107 -6.55 -10.57 -24.56
C LEU A 107 -5.68 -11.38 -23.59
N ARG A 108 -4.68 -12.09 -24.13
CA ARG A 108 -3.72 -12.88 -23.37
C ARG A 108 -2.94 -12.04 -22.36
N GLU A 109 -2.49 -10.85 -22.75
CA GLU A 109 -1.77 -9.93 -21.85
C GLU A 109 -2.67 -9.44 -20.71
N LYS A 110 -3.96 -9.20 -20.98
CA LYS A 110 -4.94 -8.81 -19.95
C LYS A 110 -5.18 -9.93 -18.95
N GLU A 111 -5.28 -11.17 -19.41
CA GLU A 111 -5.45 -12.35 -18.56
C GLU A 111 -4.22 -12.57 -17.67
N ILE A 112 -3.01 -12.51 -18.25
CA ILE A 112 -1.75 -12.63 -17.48
C ILE A 112 -1.67 -11.53 -16.40
N PHE A 113 -2.02 -10.30 -16.76
CA PHE A 113 -2.05 -9.20 -15.80
C PHE A 113 -3.07 -9.41 -14.68
N ALA A 114 -4.30 -9.80 -15.03
CA ALA A 114 -5.36 -10.06 -14.06
C ALA A 114 -5.00 -11.21 -13.11
N GLN A 115 -4.42 -12.29 -13.65
CA GLN A 115 -3.95 -13.42 -12.86
C GLN A 115 -2.84 -13.00 -11.90
N ALA A 116 -1.79 -12.32 -12.40
CA ALA A 116 -0.67 -11.90 -11.56
C ALA A 116 -1.12 -10.95 -10.43
N LEU A 117 -2.04 -10.04 -10.73
CA LEU A 117 -2.56 -9.09 -9.75
C LEU A 117 -3.49 -9.76 -8.73
N SER A 118 -4.30 -10.73 -9.16
CA SER A 118 -5.14 -11.55 -8.28
C SER A 118 -4.29 -12.36 -7.32
N GLU A 119 -3.25 -13.03 -7.82
CA GLU A 119 -2.31 -13.80 -6.99
C GLU A 119 -1.55 -12.91 -6.01
N PHE A 120 -1.14 -11.70 -6.41
CA PHE A 120 -0.43 -10.76 -5.55
C PHE A 120 -1.26 -10.33 -4.32
N PHE A 121 -2.57 -10.13 -4.50
CA PHE A 121 -3.50 -9.76 -3.43
C PHE A 121 -4.20 -10.96 -2.77
N ALA A 122 -3.91 -12.18 -3.22
CA ALA A 122 -4.46 -13.38 -2.63
C ALA A 122 -4.01 -13.52 -1.17
N PRO A 123 -4.86 -14.07 -0.30
CA PRO A 123 -4.43 -14.41 1.06
C PRO A 123 -3.25 -15.39 1.01
N ILE A 124 -2.36 -15.25 1.97
CA ILE A 124 -1.17 -16.10 2.05
C ILE A 124 -1.59 -17.45 2.62
N GLU A 125 -1.34 -18.49 1.83
CA GLU A 125 -1.57 -19.89 2.16
C GLU A 125 -0.26 -20.65 2.01
N ASN A 126 0.15 -21.14 0.85
CA ASN A 126 1.37 -21.95 0.68
C ASN A 126 2.35 -21.40 -0.36
N GLN A 127 2.60 -20.09 -0.32
CA GLN A 127 3.51 -19.42 -1.25
C GLN A 127 4.97 -19.71 -0.89
N ARG A 128 5.80 -19.95 -1.91
CA ARG A 128 7.23 -20.25 -1.74
C ARG A 128 8.06 -18.99 -1.42
N TYR A 129 7.66 -17.83 -1.94
CA TYR A 129 8.18 -16.53 -1.52
C TYR A 129 7.05 -15.62 -1.03
N ILE A 130 7.33 -14.86 0.03
CA ILE A 130 6.45 -13.83 0.58
C ILE A 130 7.20 -12.51 0.60
N LEU A 131 6.47 -11.42 0.37
CA LEU A 131 6.98 -10.07 0.55
C LEU A 131 6.47 -9.51 1.87
N ARG A 132 7.41 -9.06 2.72
CA ARG A 132 7.11 -8.36 3.97
C ARG A 132 7.39 -6.88 3.78
N ALA A 133 6.39 -6.03 3.99
CA ALA A 133 6.61 -4.58 3.98
C ALA A 133 7.53 -4.20 5.16
N THR A 134 8.62 -3.47 4.92
CA THR A 134 9.52 -2.99 5.98
C THR A 134 8.88 -1.84 6.77
N THR A 135 8.12 -1.00 6.08
CA THR A 135 7.36 0.10 6.68
C THR A 135 5.87 -0.15 6.47
N TRP A 136 5.14 -0.45 7.54
CA TRP A 136 3.70 -0.62 7.49
C TRP A 136 2.99 0.26 8.52
N VAL A 137 1.76 0.67 8.19
CA VAL A 137 0.85 1.28 9.15
C VAL A 137 -0.02 0.16 9.72
N ASN A 138 -0.35 0.22 11.01
CA ASN A 138 -1.01 -0.85 11.77
C ASN A 138 -2.36 -1.36 11.22
N ASP A 139 -2.91 -0.72 10.18
CA ASP A 139 -4.21 -1.02 9.55
C ASP A 139 -4.06 -1.51 8.09
N GLN A 140 -2.87 -2.00 7.73
CA GLN A 140 -2.54 -2.42 6.37
C GLN A 140 -2.02 -3.86 6.33
N THR A 141 -2.23 -4.52 5.19
CA THR A 141 -1.69 -5.87 4.93
C THR A 141 -0.17 -5.82 4.96
N LYS A 142 0.41 -6.50 5.96
CA LYS A 142 1.86 -6.56 6.19
C LYS A 142 2.59 -7.46 5.19
N TYR A 143 1.90 -8.46 4.68
CA TYR A 143 2.46 -9.49 3.82
C TYR A 143 1.73 -9.54 2.47
N PHE A 144 2.48 -9.75 1.40
CA PHE A 144 1.96 -9.94 0.04
C PHE A 144 2.54 -11.21 -0.58
N ALA A 145 1.76 -11.83 -1.45
CA ALA A 145 2.19 -13.00 -2.21
C ALA A 145 2.99 -12.58 -3.45
N VAL A 146 4.01 -13.37 -3.80
CA VAL A 146 4.66 -13.26 -5.10
C VAL A 146 3.84 -14.04 -6.12
N PRO A 147 3.47 -13.47 -7.28
CA PRO A 147 2.76 -14.20 -8.32
C PRO A 147 3.55 -15.42 -8.80
N SER A 148 2.85 -16.51 -9.10
CA SER A 148 3.40 -17.80 -9.53
C SER A 148 4.31 -17.70 -10.76
N MET A 149 4.05 -16.71 -11.63
CA MET A 149 4.89 -16.39 -12.79
C MET A 149 6.33 -16.01 -12.40
N PHE A 150 6.52 -15.35 -11.26
CA PHE A 150 7.81 -14.90 -10.76
C PHE A 150 8.41 -15.82 -9.68
N ASP A 151 7.63 -16.79 -9.16
CA ASP A 151 7.99 -17.67 -8.04
C ASP A 151 8.98 -18.81 -8.42
N LYS A 152 9.30 -18.96 -9.72
CA LYS A 152 10.10 -20.09 -10.22
C LYS A 152 11.57 -19.98 -9.83
N ARG A 153 12.20 -18.83 -10.11
CA ARG A 153 13.63 -18.59 -9.90
C ARG A 153 13.83 -17.40 -8.96
N LYS A 154 14.87 -17.44 -8.13
CA LYS A 154 15.13 -16.38 -7.14
C LYS A 154 15.42 -15.05 -7.84
N GLU A 155 16.08 -15.09 -9.00
CA GLU A 155 16.41 -13.93 -9.81
C GLU A 155 15.16 -13.20 -10.30
N ASP A 156 14.12 -13.95 -10.71
CA ASP A 156 12.86 -13.39 -11.17
C ASP A 156 12.11 -12.68 -10.03
N VAL A 157 12.16 -13.26 -8.81
CA VAL A 157 11.58 -12.64 -7.60
C VAL A 157 12.31 -11.35 -7.26
N ILE A 158 13.63 -11.34 -7.29
CA ILE A 158 14.44 -10.14 -7.01
C ILE A 158 14.11 -9.04 -8.04
N ALA A 159 14.05 -9.38 -9.33
CA ALA A 159 13.69 -8.43 -10.38
C ALA A 159 12.25 -7.89 -10.23
N PHE A 160 11.31 -8.74 -9.82
CA PHE A 160 9.93 -8.35 -9.53
C PHE A 160 9.88 -7.34 -8.38
N VAL A 161 10.57 -7.64 -7.26
CA VAL A 161 10.59 -6.78 -6.07
C VAL A 161 11.28 -5.46 -6.36
N ALA A 162 12.41 -5.46 -7.05
CA ALA A 162 13.10 -4.23 -7.45
C ALA A 162 12.21 -3.30 -8.30
N ASN A 163 11.25 -3.84 -9.05
CA ASN A 163 10.27 -3.03 -9.77
C ASN A 163 9.14 -2.53 -8.87
N ILE A 164 8.69 -3.32 -7.90
CA ILE A 164 7.67 -2.91 -6.92
C ILE A 164 8.19 -1.83 -5.99
N GLU A 165 9.43 -1.94 -5.52
CA GLU A 165 10.00 -1.03 -4.53
C GLU A 165 10.03 0.41 -5.01
N LYS A 166 10.20 0.61 -6.33
CA LYS A 166 10.14 1.93 -6.99
C LYS A 166 8.80 2.65 -6.82
N TYR A 167 7.72 1.92 -6.57
CA TYR A 167 6.35 2.47 -6.51
C TYR A 167 5.78 2.51 -5.10
N ILE A 168 6.11 1.52 -4.27
CA ILE A 168 5.31 1.20 -3.07
C ILE A 168 6.14 1.28 -1.79
N GLY A 169 7.47 1.31 -1.92
CA GLY A 169 8.42 1.35 -0.80
C GLY A 169 9.15 0.02 -0.63
N LEU A 170 9.95 -0.09 0.43
CA LEU A 170 10.85 -1.23 0.66
C LEU A 170 10.09 -2.50 1.06
N TYR A 171 10.44 -3.62 0.41
CA TYR A 171 9.88 -4.94 0.68
C TYR A 171 10.97 -5.97 0.85
N GLU A 172 10.90 -6.72 1.94
CA GLU A 172 11.80 -7.83 2.20
C GLU A 172 11.27 -9.13 1.60
N ILE A 173 12.16 -9.87 0.96
CA ILE A 173 11.87 -11.15 0.30
C ILE A 173 12.13 -12.28 1.27
N ILE A 174 11.11 -13.08 1.55
CA ILE A 174 11.19 -14.17 2.54
C ILE A 174 10.93 -15.50 1.86
N TYR A 175 11.89 -16.42 1.96
CA TYR A 175 11.74 -17.79 1.46
C TYR A 175 11.11 -18.69 2.52
N THR A 176 9.96 -19.27 2.21
CA THR A 176 9.11 -19.93 3.22
C THR A 176 9.41 -21.40 3.44
N ARG A 177 10.24 -22.03 2.59
CA ARG A 177 10.56 -23.47 2.73
C ARG A 177 11.65 -23.75 3.78
N ASN A 178 12.33 -22.70 4.28
CA ASN A 178 13.24 -22.82 5.43
C ASN A 178 12.46 -22.84 6.76
N VAL A 179 13.08 -23.32 7.84
CA VAL A 179 12.51 -23.35 9.19
C VAL A 179 12.10 -21.95 9.64
N GLU A 180 12.98 -20.95 9.48
CA GLU A 180 12.68 -19.55 9.82
C GLU A 180 11.51 -18.99 8.99
N GLY A 181 11.52 -19.28 7.68
CA GLY A 181 10.47 -18.83 6.76
C GLY A 181 9.10 -19.45 7.05
N ARG A 182 9.07 -20.68 7.60
CA ARG A 182 7.81 -21.34 8.01
C ARG A 182 7.13 -20.62 9.17
N HIS A 183 7.89 -20.12 10.15
CA HIS A 183 7.30 -19.31 11.23
C HIS A 183 6.65 -18.04 10.67
N ILE A 184 7.34 -17.37 9.74
CA ILE A 184 6.82 -16.15 9.11
C ILE A 184 5.60 -16.44 8.23
N LEU A 185 5.57 -17.60 7.56
CA LEU A 185 4.40 -18.06 6.79
C LEU A 185 3.17 -18.25 7.68
N LEU A 186 3.35 -18.83 8.87
CA LEU A 186 2.27 -19.02 9.85
C LEU A 186 1.75 -17.66 10.35
N ASP A 187 2.64 -16.73 10.68
CA ASP A 187 2.25 -15.37 11.06
C ASP A 187 1.49 -14.66 9.93
N ALA A 188 1.96 -14.81 8.69
CA ALA A 188 1.29 -14.24 7.52
C ALA A 188 -0.11 -14.82 7.30
N ARG A 189 -0.29 -16.13 7.51
CA ARG A 189 -1.60 -16.80 7.49
C ARG A 189 -2.54 -16.27 8.57
N LEU A 190 -2.05 -16.14 9.81
CA LEU A 190 -2.84 -15.60 10.92
C LEU A 190 -3.30 -14.17 10.63
N ASN A 191 -2.41 -13.33 10.09
CA ASN A 191 -2.75 -11.96 9.68
C ASN A 191 -3.76 -11.93 8.52
N ALA A 192 -3.66 -12.85 7.55
CA ALA A 192 -4.62 -12.95 6.46
C ALA A 192 -6.01 -13.38 6.96
N LEU A 193 -6.07 -14.30 7.92
CA LEU A 193 -7.30 -14.73 8.58
C LEU A 193 -7.93 -13.60 9.40
N GLY A 194 -7.14 -12.88 10.19
CA GLY A 194 -7.61 -11.72 10.97
C GLY A 194 -8.23 -10.63 10.08
N ASN A 195 -7.57 -10.29 8.97
CA ASN A 195 -8.11 -9.34 8.00
C ASN A 195 -9.42 -9.82 7.32
N LYS A 196 -9.56 -11.12 7.07
CA LYS A 196 -10.81 -11.71 6.53
C LYS A 196 -11.92 -11.69 7.59
N GLN A 197 -11.58 -11.97 8.84
CA GLN A 197 -12.50 -11.97 9.97
C GLN A 197 -12.96 -10.56 10.35
N GLU A 198 -12.10 -9.55 10.42
CA GLU A 198 -12.50 -8.16 10.69
C GLU A 198 -13.49 -7.61 9.64
N ARG A 199 -13.34 -8.04 8.38
CA ARG A 199 -14.31 -7.71 7.30
C ARG A 199 -15.63 -8.49 7.42
N THR A 200 -15.63 -9.66 8.06
CA THR A 200 -16.80 -10.53 8.17
C THR A 200 -17.58 -10.30 9.48
N PHE A 201 -16.90 -9.96 10.58
CA PHE A 201 -17.48 -9.69 11.90
C PHE A 201 -18.16 -8.33 12.05
N SER A 202 -18.23 -7.52 10.98
CA SER A 202 -19.05 -6.30 10.94
C SER A 202 -20.56 -6.57 10.74
N LYS A 203 -21.09 -7.73 11.15
CA LYS A 203 -22.54 -7.99 11.11
C LYS A 203 -23.03 -8.55 12.44
N LYS A 204 -23.63 -7.64 13.22
CA LYS A 204 -24.52 -7.85 14.38
C LYS A 204 -24.02 -8.85 15.43
N LYS A 205 -23.56 -8.33 16.57
CA LYS A 205 -23.86 -8.99 17.86
C LYS A 205 -25.39 -9.07 17.97
N VAL A 206 -25.96 -10.22 17.64
CA VAL A 206 -27.29 -10.57 18.13
C VAL A 206 -27.07 -11.16 19.50
N THR A 207 -27.06 -10.29 20.52
CA THR A 207 -27.25 -10.76 21.89
C THR A 207 -28.70 -11.19 21.98
N SER A 208 -28.99 -12.49 21.85
CA SER A 208 -30.28 -12.97 22.34
C SER A 208 -30.24 -12.84 23.86
N LYS A 209 -31.31 -12.29 24.44
CA LYS A 209 -31.51 -12.40 25.88
C LYS A 209 -31.75 -13.88 26.17
N LEU A 210 -30.90 -14.48 27.00
CA LEU A 210 -31.24 -15.73 27.67
C LEU A 210 -32.49 -15.45 28.50
N LYS A 211 -33.50 -16.30 28.28
CA LYS A 211 -34.83 -16.23 28.90
C LYS A 211 -34.74 -16.65 30.36
#